data_AF-A0A5K1DGR5-F1
#
_entry.id   AF-A0A5K1DGR5-F1
#
_cell.length_a   1.000
_cell.length_b   1.000
_cell.length_c   1.000
_cell.angle_alpha   90.00
_cell.angle_beta   90.00
_cell.angle_gamma   90.00
#
_symmetry.space_group_name_H-M   'P 1'
#
loop_
_entity.id
_entity.type
_entity.pdbx_description
1 polymer ?
#
loop_
_entity_poly.entity_id
_entity_poly.type
_entity_poly.pdbx_seq_one_letter_code
_entity_poly.pdbx_strand_id
1 'polypeptide(L)'
;PKEWNDPVSKNCYGQTEPVPGWSYPGSYPDQMAVLQAVVKSMSNPAYLLDITTLSQLRKDGHPSIYSGDLSPQQRANPQRSSDCSHWCLPGLPDTWNLLLYTALFF
;
A
#
# COMPACT_ATOMS: atom_id res chain seq x y z
N PRO A 1 0.35 -14.52 -2.95
CA PRO A 1 -0.48 -13.36 -2.57
C PRO A 1 -1.94 -13.64 -2.94
N LYS A 2 -2.78 -13.87 -1.92
CA LYS A 2 -4.26 -13.98 -2.04
C LYS A 2 -4.92 -12.68 -1.56
N GLU A 3 -4.19 -11.57 -1.65
CA GLU A 3 -4.48 -10.33 -0.93
C GLU A 3 -5.77 -9.65 -1.38
N TRP A 4 -6.20 -9.86 -2.63
CA TRP A 4 -7.37 -9.21 -3.22
C TRP A 4 -8.47 -10.17 -3.65
N ASN A 5 -8.42 -11.45 -3.23
CA ASN A 5 -9.28 -12.51 -3.74
C ASN A 5 -9.30 -12.62 -5.28
N ASP A 6 -8.22 -12.19 -5.95
CA ASP A 6 -8.04 -12.33 -7.38
C ASP A 6 -7.41 -13.71 -7.68
N PRO A 7 -8.11 -14.63 -8.36
CA PRO A 7 -7.59 -15.95 -8.66
C PRO A 7 -6.57 -15.95 -9.81
N VAL A 8 -6.52 -14.87 -10.59
CA VAL A 8 -5.69 -14.74 -11.79
C VAL A 8 -4.43 -13.95 -11.48
N SER A 9 -4.57 -12.81 -10.81
CA SER A 9 -3.44 -11.95 -10.49
C SER A 9 -2.65 -12.45 -9.29
N LYS A 10 -1.33 -12.52 -9.46
CA LYS A 10 -0.40 -12.98 -8.42
C LYS A 10 0.35 -11.82 -7.74
N ASN A 11 0.28 -10.62 -8.30
CA ASN A 11 0.95 -9.41 -7.81
C ASN A 11 0.25 -8.15 -8.37
N CYS A 12 0.82 -6.97 -8.18
CA CYS A 12 0.26 -5.70 -8.66
C CYS A 12 0.33 -5.49 -10.19
N TYR A 13 0.95 -6.39 -10.96
CA TYR A 13 1.03 -6.22 -12.41
C TYR A 13 -0.35 -6.27 -13.07
N GLY A 14 -0.62 -5.31 -13.94
CA GLY A 14 -1.88 -5.20 -14.69
C GLY A 14 -3.08 -4.77 -13.84
N GLN A 15 -2.89 -4.41 -12.57
CA GLN A 15 -3.94 -3.84 -11.74
C GLN A 15 -4.07 -2.34 -12.09
N THR A 16 -5.23 -1.95 -12.61
CA THR A 16 -5.49 -0.57 -13.04
C THR A 16 -6.62 0.10 -12.27
N GLU A 17 -7.26 -0.62 -11.37
CA GLU A 17 -8.34 -0.14 -10.51
C GLU A 17 -8.09 -0.54 -9.06
N PRO A 18 -8.54 0.27 -8.09
CA PRO A 18 -8.47 -0.10 -6.68
C PRO A 18 -9.33 -1.34 -6.40
N VAL A 19 -9.17 -1.90 -5.20
CA VAL A 19 -10.11 -2.89 -4.67
C VAL A 19 -11.49 -2.23 -4.57
N PRO A 20 -12.55 -2.83 -5.14
CA PRO A 20 -13.88 -2.23 -5.12
C PRO A 20 -14.46 -2.19 -3.71
N GLY A 21 -15.14 -1.10 -3.38
CA GLY A 21 -15.78 -0.89 -2.08
C GLY A 21 -14.85 -0.36 -1.01
N TRP A 22 -15.26 -0.53 0.26
CA TRP A 22 -14.58 0.07 1.42
C TRP A 22 -13.86 -0.97 2.29
N SER A 23 -14.07 -2.26 2.02
CA SER A 23 -13.56 -3.36 2.83
C SER A 23 -12.45 -4.08 2.09
N TYR A 24 -11.28 -4.12 2.72
CA TYR A 24 -10.18 -4.93 2.23
C TYR A 24 -10.48 -6.42 2.49
N PRO A 25 -10.39 -7.30 1.47
CA PRO A 25 -10.73 -8.72 1.63
C PRO A 25 -9.67 -9.53 2.39
N GLY A 26 -8.45 -9.01 2.53
CA GLY A 26 -7.39 -9.64 3.31
C GLY A 26 -7.47 -9.31 4.79
N SER A 27 -6.64 -9.98 5.59
CA SER A 27 -6.50 -9.69 7.01
C SER A 27 -5.78 -8.36 7.24
N TYR A 28 -6.23 -7.61 8.24
CA TYR A 28 -5.46 -6.49 8.77
C TYR A 28 -4.16 -7.03 9.40
N PRO A 29 -2.99 -6.41 9.19
CA PRO A 29 -1.72 -6.98 9.65
C PRO A 29 -1.64 -7.06 11.18
N ASP A 30 -1.28 -8.22 11.73
CA ASP A 30 -1.12 -8.42 13.18
C ASP A 30 -0.09 -7.45 13.79
N GLN A 31 0.90 -7.04 13.00
CA GLN A 31 1.93 -6.07 13.38
C GLN A 31 1.33 -4.70 13.74
N MET A 32 0.18 -4.33 13.16
CA MET A 32 -0.49 -3.08 13.50
C MET A 32 -1.09 -3.11 14.91
N ALA A 33 -1.53 -4.27 15.41
CA ALA A 33 -1.97 -4.41 16.79
C ALA A 33 -0.81 -4.17 17.77
N VAL A 34 0.39 -4.69 17.44
CA VAL A 34 1.61 -4.44 18.22
C VAL A 34 1.98 -2.95 18.20
N LEU A 35 1.97 -2.32 17.01
CA LEU A 35 2.26 -0.89 16.87
C LEU A 35 1.30 -0.04 17.71
N GLN A 36 -0.01 -0.31 17.62
CA GLN A 36 -1.02 0.40 18.42
C GLN A 36 -0.82 0.19 19.92
N ALA A 37 -0.49 -1.01 20.37
CA ALA A 37 -0.22 -1.30 21.78
C ALA A 37 1.01 -0.53 22.29
N VAL A 38 2.10 -0.53 21.51
CA VAL A 38 3.33 0.19 21.86
C VAL A 38 3.08 1.69 21.92
N VAL A 39 2.47 2.29 20.89
CA VAL A 39 2.18 3.74 20.84
C VAL A 39 1.32 4.17 22.02
N LYS A 40 0.29 3.39 22.39
CA LYS A 40 -0.56 3.65 23.56
C LYS A 40 0.18 3.57 24.90
N SER A 41 1.27 2.82 24.97
CA SER A 41 2.06 2.62 26.19
C SER A 41 3.18 3.65 26.40
N MET A 42 3.44 4.50 25.41
CA MET A 42 4.49 5.52 25.50
C MET A 42 4.13 6.62 26.49
N SER A 43 5.12 7.13 27.25
CA SER A 43 4.91 8.28 28.13
C SER A 43 4.45 9.54 27.38
N ASN A 44 4.91 9.71 26.14
CA ASN A 44 4.47 10.74 25.19
C ASN A 44 4.01 10.04 23.90
N PRO A 45 2.73 9.65 23.78
CA PRO A 45 2.25 8.93 22.61
C PRO A 45 2.42 9.73 21.32
N ALA A 46 3.05 9.12 20.32
CA ALA A 46 3.09 9.68 18.98
C ALA A 46 1.70 9.59 18.33
N TYR A 47 1.36 10.56 17.47
CA TYR A 47 0.17 10.47 16.65
C TYR A 47 0.36 9.38 15.59
N LEU A 48 -0.40 8.30 15.67
CA LEU A 48 -0.37 7.22 14.69
C LEU A 48 -1.31 7.56 13.53
N LEU A 49 -0.74 7.96 12.39
CA LEU A 49 -1.49 8.13 11.15
C LEU A 49 -1.74 6.74 10.52
N ASP A 50 -2.88 6.12 10.84
CA ASP A 50 -3.23 4.80 10.30
C ASP A 50 -3.70 4.89 8.85
N ILE A 51 -2.75 4.70 7.93
CA ILE A 51 -2.97 4.66 6.48
C ILE A 51 -3.11 3.22 5.95
N THR A 52 -3.24 2.22 6.81
CA THR A 52 -3.07 0.81 6.40
C THR A 52 -4.18 0.35 5.46
N THR A 53 -5.43 0.38 5.92
CA THR A 53 -6.57 -0.13 5.14
C THR A 53 -6.78 0.65 3.84
N LEU A 54 -6.67 1.99 3.89
CA LEU A 54 -6.81 2.80 2.68
C LEU A 54 -5.72 2.46 1.65
N SER A 55 -4.51 2.14 2.10
CA SER A 55 -3.39 1.79 1.21
C SER A 55 -3.57 0.39 0.63
N GLN A 56 -4.07 -0.55 1.43
CA GLN A 56 -4.38 -1.92 0.99
C GLN A 56 -5.44 -1.96 -0.12
N LEU A 57 -6.35 -0.97 -0.18
CA LEU A 57 -7.32 -0.84 -1.27
C LEU A 57 -6.68 -0.39 -2.59
N ARG A 58 -5.45 0.15 -2.59
CA ARG A 58 -4.82 0.78 -3.76
C ARG A 58 -3.86 -0.14 -4.51
N LYS A 59 -4.31 -1.34 -4.87
CA LYS A 59 -3.53 -2.29 -5.68
C LYS A 59 -3.06 -1.72 -7.03
N ASP A 60 -3.75 -0.69 -7.53
CA ASP A 60 -3.46 0.07 -8.74
C ASP A 60 -2.37 1.14 -8.58
N GLY A 61 -2.00 1.49 -7.35
CA GLY A 61 -1.08 2.61 -7.08
C GLY A 61 0.41 2.29 -7.21
N HIS A 62 0.76 1.03 -7.48
CA HIS A 62 2.15 0.56 -7.51
C HIS A 62 2.80 0.76 -8.89
N PRO A 63 4.13 0.99 -8.95
CA PRO A 63 4.86 1.12 -10.20
C PRO A 63 4.98 -0.19 -10.98
N SER A 64 4.85 -1.35 -10.33
CA SER A 64 4.99 -2.66 -10.97
C SER A 64 6.31 -2.76 -11.76
N ILE A 65 6.29 -3.00 -13.08
CA ILE A 65 7.48 -3.11 -13.94
C ILE A 65 8.02 -1.77 -14.42
N TYR A 66 7.43 -0.66 -13.98
CA TYR A 66 7.85 0.69 -14.32
C TYR A 66 8.70 1.32 -13.19
N SER A 67 9.15 0.52 -12.23
CA SER A 67 10.09 0.93 -11.20
C SER A 67 11.53 0.91 -11.72
N GLY A 68 12.30 1.97 -11.40
CA GLY A 68 13.74 2.05 -11.64
C GLY A 68 14.23 1.64 -13.05
N ASP A 69 15.48 1.20 -13.11
CA ASP A 69 16.15 0.77 -14.34
C ASP A 69 16.10 -0.75 -14.52
N LEU A 70 14.90 -1.28 -14.80
CA LEU A 70 14.74 -2.67 -15.20
C LEU A 70 15.19 -2.89 -16.66
N SER A 71 16.03 -3.91 -16.88
CA SER A 71 16.42 -4.36 -18.22
C SER A 71 15.21 -4.86 -19.02
N PRO A 72 15.29 -4.92 -20.36
CA PRO A 72 14.20 -5.46 -21.18
C PRO A 72 13.77 -6.87 -20.76
N GLN A 73 14.72 -7.73 -20.39
CA GLN A 73 14.43 -9.09 -19.92
C GLN A 73 13.72 -9.10 -18.56
N GLN A 74 14.07 -8.17 -17.67
CA GLN A 74 13.38 -8.03 -16.38
C GLN A 74 11.97 -7.50 -16.57
N ARG A 75 11.75 -6.49 -17.42
CA ARG A 75 10.41 -5.97 -17.74
C ARG A 75 9.52 -7.03 -18.39
N ALA A 76 10.10 -7.92 -19.19
CA ALA A 76 9.40 -9.05 -19.80
C ALA A 76 8.98 -10.16 -18.81
N ASN A 77 9.40 -10.10 -17.54
CA ASN A 77 8.98 -11.05 -16.50
C ASN A 77 8.34 -10.36 -15.27
N PRO A 78 7.13 -9.78 -15.43
CA PRO A 78 6.46 -9.03 -14.36
C PRO A 78 6.21 -9.83 -13.08
N GLN A 79 6.14 -11.16 -13.17
CA GLN A 79 5.96 -12.03 -12.00
C GLN A 79 7.13 -11.93 -11.01
N ARG A 80 8.34 -11.62 -11.50
CA ARG A 80 9.54 -11.50 -10.66
C ARG A 80 10.04 -10.07 -10.50
N SER A 81 9.71 -9.19 -11.43
CA SER A 81 10.25 -7.82 -11.47
C SER A 81 9.27 -6.75 -11.02
N SER A 82 7.99 -7.08 -10.80
CA SER A 82 7.03 -6.08 -10.34
C SER A 82 7.36 -5.61 -8.93
N ASP A 83 7.56 -4.31 -8.80
CA ASP A 83 7.60 -3.63 -7.52
C ASP A 83 6.18 -3.31 -7.06
N CYS A 84 5.74 -4.05 -6.03
CA CYS A 84 4.46 -3.86 -5.36
C CYS A 84 4.63 -3.34 -3.93
N SER A 85 5.77 -2.71 -3.66
CA SER A 85 6.14 -2.17 -2.34
C SER A 85 6.21 -0.65 -2.33
N HIS A 86 6.64 -0.06 -3.46
CA HIS A 86 6.65 1.38 -3.66
C HIS A 86 5.37 1.87 -4.35
N TRP A 87 5.26 3.19 -4.48
CA TRP A 87 4.09 3.86 -5.03
C TRP A 87 4.48 4.80 -6.17
N CYS A 88 3.64 4.87 -7.20
CA CYS A 88 3.75 5.90 -8.22
C CYS A 88 3.52 7.30 -7.62
N LEU A 89 4.16 8.31 -8.22
CA LEU A 89 3.90 9.72 -7.97
C LEU A 89 3.54 10.42 -9.30
N PRO A 90 2.46 11.23 -9.36
CA PRO A 90 1.47 11.43 -8.30
C PRO A 90 0.67 10.15 -8.00
N GLY A 91 0.14 10.01 -6.78
CA GLY A 91 -0.51 8.77 -6.35
C GLY A 91 -0.92 8.70 -4.88
N LEU A 92 -0.95 7.48 -4.36
CA LEU A 92 -1.39 7.21 -2.99
C LEU A 92 -0.64 8.03 -1.91
N PRO A 93 0.70 8.22 -1.99
CA PRO A 93 1.42 9.03 -0.99
C PRO A 93 0.92 10.47 -0.87
N ASP A 94 0.31 11.03 -1.93
CA ASP A 94 -0.29 12.36 -1.87
C ASP A 94 -1.49 12.39 -0.90
N THR A 95 -2.28 11.31 -0.85
CA THR A 95 -3.37 11.17 0.12
C THR A 95 -2.84 11.09 1.55
N TRP A 96 -1.73 10.36 1.76
CA TRP A 96 -1.09 10.32 3.08
C TRP A 96 -0.63 11.70 3.54
N ASN A 97 -0.03 12.47 2.63
CA ASN A 97 0.40 13.84 2.90
C ASN A 97 -0.76 14.78 3.21
N LEU A 98 -1.91 14.62 2.52
CA LEU A 98 -3.12 15.38 2.85
C LEU A 98 -3.65 15.03 4.24
N LEU A 99 -3.69 13.76 4.62
CA LEU A 99 -4.13 13.35 5.96
C LEU A 99 -3.17 13.83 7.05
N LEU A 100 -1.86 13.81 6.79
CA LEU A 100 -0.86 14.37 7.68
C LEU A 100 -1.04 15.88 7.84
N TYR A 101 -1.23 16.60 6.73
CA TYR A 101 -1.50 18.04 6.75
C TYR A 101 -2.75 18.35 7.59
N THR A 102 -3.83 17.59 7.41
CA THR A 102 -5.02 17.71 8.26
C THR A 102 -4.68 17.50 9.72
N ALA A 103 -4.03 16.39 10.09
CA ALA A 103 -3.70 16.07 11.48
C ALA A 103 -2.78 17.09 12.17
N LEU A 104 -1.99 17.86 11.41
CA LEU A 104 -1.10 18.89 11.95
C LEU A 104 -1.79 20.24 12.16
N PHE A 105 -2.80 20.57 11.35
CA PHE A 105 -3.33 21.93 11.26
C PHE A 105 -4.85 22.05 11.51
N PHE A 106 -5.57 20.93 11.60
CA PHE A 106 -7.03 20.87 11.80
C PHE A 106 -7.39 19.79 12.82
#